data_AF-A0A1A9AGB8-F1
#
_entry.id   AF-A0A1A9AGB8-F1
#
_cell.length_a   1.000
_cell.length_b   1.000
_cell.length_c   1.000
_cell.angle_alpha   90.00
_cell.angle_beta   90.00
_cell.angle_gamma   90.00
#
_symmetry.space_group_name_H-M   'P 1'
#
loop_
_entity.id
_entity.type
_entity.pdbx_description
1 polymer ?
#
loop_
_entity_poly.entity_id
_entity_poly.type
_entity_poly.pdbx_seq_one_letter_code
_entity_poly.pdbx_strand_id
1 'polypeptide(L)'
;MLNVLITTCNTLDDEWELNKNDFLEICLEEFIREKNKIYSNSENTNLVMKNISIQNTKEDKMVLLDKWTERYRHIWEKFKSENAFKFLQYEWKKEEKEYLENIEQLENHILKENTKFSYKEIKKEIWRKWITKQATFIKQFTQEKWFKSLVKQIEDVSDEHEMGDIKDDIFVLNTEKLDNINNNEELYKHYNNLFLIKVLTQIFMMIIEECIKEESPEKTELVLDNIFPKSISFNTKKNEL
;
A
#
# COMPACT_ATOMS: atom_id res chain seq x y z
N MET A 1 -2.55 36.12 3.47
CA MET A 1 -1.68 34.96 3.74
C MET A 1 -2.42 33.81 4.41
N LEU A 2 -3.29 34.02 5.40
CA LEU A 2 -4.07 32.92 6.03
C LEU A 2 -5.02 32.16 5.09
N ASN A 3 -5.67 32.85 4.14
CA ASN A 3 -6.65 32.23 3.23
C ASN A 3 -6.01 31.33 2.15
N VAL A 4 -4.73 31.51 1.84
CA VAL A 4 -4.02 30.64 0.88
C VAL A 4 -3.74 29.29 1.55
N LEU A 5 -3.20 29.30 2.77
CA LEU A 5 -2.88 28.09 3.56
C LEU A 5 -4.10 27.20 3.85
N ILE A 6 -5.25 27.80 4.22
CA ILE A 6 -6.48 27.02 4.48
C ILE A 6 -6.99 26.36 3.20
N THR A 7 -6.87 27.04 2.05
CA THR A 7 -7.29 26.48 0.76
C THR A 7 -6.39 25.32 0.32
N THR A 8 -5.09 25.33 0.69
CA THR A 8 -4.14 24.28 0.32
C THR A 8 -4.18 23.05 1.24
N CYS A 9 -4.52 23.19 2.54
CA CYS A 9 -4.77 22.03 3.41
C CYS A 9 -5.95 21.17 2.92
N ASN A 10 -7.05 21.80 2.48
CA ASN A 10 -8.20 21.06 1.96
C ASN A 10 -7.85 20.27 0.70
N THR A 11 -6.95 20.79 -0.16
CA THR A 11 -6.61 20.10 -1.42
C THR A 11 -5.81 18.80 -1.23
N LEU A 12 -4.99 18.68 -0.18
CA LEU A 12 -4.16 17.48 0.01
C LEU A 12 -4.99 16.30 0.54
N ASP A 13 -5.90 16.57 1.48
CA ASP A 13 -6.86 15.58 2.00
C ASP A 13 -7.87 15.19 0.91
N ASP A 14 -8.39 16.16 0.14
CA ASP A 14 -9.27 15.89 -1.00
C ASP A 14 -8.54 15.07 -2.09
N GLU A 15 -7.26 15.37 -2.35
CA GLU A 15 -6.44 14.62 -3.30
C GLU A 15 -6.14 13.20 -2.79
N TRP A 16 -5.89 13.01 -1.49
CA TRP A 16 -5.76 11.67 -0.91
C TRP A 16 -7.03 10.85 -1.11
N GLU A 17 -8.19 11.40 -0.77
CA GLU A 17 -9.47 10.68 -0.87
C GLU A 17 -9.78 10.23 -2.30
N LEU A 18 -9.41 11.04 -3.31
CA LEU A 18 -9.56 10.68 -4.72
C LEU A 18 -8.61 9.56 -5.18
N ASN A 19 -7.50 9.34 -4.47
CA ASN A 19 -6.40 8.51 -4.94
C ASN A 19 -6.07 7.31 -4.05
N LYS A 20 -6.60 7.26 -2.82
CA LYS A 20 -6.36 6.18 -1.85
C LYS A 20 -6.62 4.80 -2.43
N ASN A 21 -7.59 4.67 -3.33
CA ASN A 21 -7.89 3.42 -4.01
C ASN A 21 -6.73 2.93 -4.90
N ASP A 22 -5.96 3.84 -5.51
CA ASP A 22 -4.76 3.48 -6.29
C ASP A 22 -3.66 2.92 -5.38
N PHE A 23 -3.46 3.52 -4.19
CA PHE A 23 -2.49 3.05 -3.21
C PHE A 23 -2.86 1.68 -2.64
N LEU A 24 -4.15 1.46 -2.38
CA LEU A 24 -4.68 0.16 -1.97
C LEU A 24 -4.48 -0.90 -3.05
N GLU A 25 -4.79 -0.57 -4.30
CA GLU A 25 -4.62 -1.48 -5.44
C GLU A 25 -3.16 -1.89 -5.61
N ILE A 26 -2.23 -0.93 -5.58
CA ILE A 26 -0.79 -1.21 -5.57
C ILE A 26 -0.43 -2.16 -4.42
N CYS A 27 -0.91 -1.87 -3.21
CA CYS A 27 -0.64 -2.69 -2.03
C CYS A 27 -1.02 -4.16 -2.24
N LEU A 28 -2.27 -4.38 -2.67
CA LEU A 28 -2.81 -5.73 -2.90
C LEU A 28 -2.10 -6.44 -4.06
N GLU A 29 -1.88 -5.77 -5.20
CA GLU A 29 -1.22 -6.35 -6.37
C GLU A 29 0.19 -6.85 -6.07
N GLU A 30 0.96 -6.04 -5.36
CA GLU A 30 2.35 -6.34 -5.00
C GLU A 30 2.44 -7.55 -4.07
N PHE A 31 1.60 -7.61 -3.03
CA PHE A 31 1.53 -8.76 -2.12
C PHE A 31 1.08 -10.03 -2.83
N ILE A 32 0.03 -9.96 -3.64
CA ILE A 32 -0.48 -11.11 -4.38
C ILE A 32 0.54 -11.60 -5.42
N ARG A 33 1.21 -10.69 -6.13
CA ARG A 33 2.26 -11.05 -7.09
C ARG A 33 3.39 -11.81 -6.41
N GLU A 34 3.87 -11.35 -5.27
CA GLU A 34 4.96 -12.03 -4.56
C GLU A 34 4.50 -13.37 -3.98
N LYS A 35 3.25 -13.45 -3.49
CA LYS A 35 2.67 -14.73 -3.06
C LYS A 35 2.54 -15.73 -4.21
N ASN A 36 2.12 -15.28 -5.40
CA ASN A 36 1.93 -16.13 -6.58
C ASN A 36 3.26 -16.65 -7.15
N LYS A 37 4.37 -15.91 -7.02
CA LYS A 37 5.71 -16.43 -7.34
C LYS A 37 6.07 -17.62 -6.45
N ILE A 38 5.74 -17.57 -5.16
CA ILE A 38 5.99 -18.68 -4.23
C ILE A 38 5.18 -19.92 -4.64
N TYR A 39 3.91 -19.76 -5.00
CA TYR A 39 3.06 -20.88 -5.45
C TYR A 39 3.54 -21.47 -6.79
N SER A 40 3.97 -20.62 -7.72
CA SER A 40 4.47 -21.08 -9.02
C SER A 40 5.78 -21.86 -8.90
N ASN A 41 6.58 -21.58 -7.88
CA ASN A 41 7.88 -22.21 -7.64
C ASN A 41 7.81 -23.45 -6.72
N SER A 42 6.68 -23.75 -6.09
CA SER A 42 6.55 -24.94 -5.24
C SER A 42 6.16 -26.15 -6.10
N GLU A 43 7.12 -27.02 -6.38
CA GLU A 43 6.97 -28.19 -7.25
C GLU A 43 6.16 -29.35 -6.64
N ASN A 44 5.56 -29.21 -5.45
CA ASN A 44 4.84 -30.27 -4.77
C ASN A 44 3.93 -29.73 -3.65
N THR A 45 2.61 -29.89 -3.78
CA THR A 45 1.70 -30.34 -2.70
C THR A 45 0.35 -30.77 -3.29
N ASN A 46 -0.37 -31.65 -2.59
CA ASN A 46 -1.56 -32.38 -3.05
C ASN A 46 -2.82 -31.50 -3.26
N LEU A 47 -2.73 -30.18 -3.12
CA LEU A 47 -3.64 -29.17 -3.66
C LEU A 47 -2.83 -28.20 -4.53
N VAL A 48 -3.03 -28.21 -5.85
CA VAL A 48 -2.37 -27.25 -6.74
C VAL A 48 -3.14 -25.93 -6.67
N MET A 49 -2.80 -25.11 -5.69
CA MET A 49 -3.21 -23.71 -5.70
C MET A 49 -2.43 -22.97 -6.77
N LYS A 50 -3.14 -22.52 -7.81
CA LYS A 50 -2.49 -21.96 -9.00
C LYS A 50 -2.12 -20.50 -8.78
N ASN A 51 -3.05 -19.73 -8.22
CA ASN A 51 -2.84 -18.34 -7.87
C ASN A 51 -3.92 -17.83 -6.91
N ILE A 52 -3.64 -16.68 -6.32
CA ILE A 52 -4.64 -15.79 -5.74
C ILE A 52 -4.93 -14.69 -6.76
N SER A 53 -6.20 -14.35 -6.90
CA SER A 53 -6.64 -13.14 -7.61
C SER A 53 -7.38 -12.21 -6.68
N ILE A 54 -7.35 -10.92 -6.97
CA ILE A 54 -8.13 -9.92 -6.25
C ILE A 54 -9.51 -9.85 -6.93
N GLN A 55 -10.60 -9.68 -6.17
CA GLN A 55 -11.92 -9.43 -6.78
C GLN A 55 -11.88 -8.18 -7.67
N ASN A 56 -12.66 -8.15 -8.77
CA ASN A 56 -12.47 -7.17 -9.84
C ASN A 56 -13.08 -5.78 -9.57
N THR A 57 -13.75 -5.55 -8.44
CA THR A 57 -14.41 -4.27 -8.14
C THR A 57 -13.59 -3.44 -7.16
N LYS A 58 -12.99 -2.34 -7.63
CA LYS A 58 -12.09 -1.48 -6.85
C LYS A 58 -12.82 -0.76 -5.70
N GLU A 59 -14.00 -0.23 -6.00
CA GLU A 59 -14.86 0.47 -5.04
C GLU A 59 -15.28 -0.44 -3.88
N ASP A 60 -15.54 -1.71 -4.15
CA ASP A 60 -15.94 -2.67 -3.11
C ASP A 60 -14.78 -2.98 -2.15
N LYS A 61 -13.53 -3.05 -2.64
CA LYS A 61 -12.35 -3.37 -1.80
C LYS A 61 -12.12 -2.34 -0.71
N MET A 62 -12.21 -1.05 -1.04
CA MET A 62 -12.00 0.00 -0.06
C MET A 62 -13.11 -0.03 1.00
N VAL A 63 -14.37 -0.20 0.59
CA VAL A 63 -15.50 -0.32 1.51
C VAL A 63 -15.34 -1.52 2.45
N LEU A 64 -14.84 -2.65 1.94
CA LEU A 64 -14.56 -3.84 2.75
C LEU A 64 -13.42 -3.59 3.74
N LEU A 65 -12.36 -2.91 3.30
CA LEU A 65 -11.24 -2.55 4.15
C LEU A 65 -11.65 -1.54 5.23
N ASP A 66 -12.47 -0.54 4.90
CA ASP A 66 -13.01 0.45 5.83
C ASP A 66 -13.89 -0.21 6.90
N LYS A 67 -14.80 -1.10 6.49
CA LYS A 67 -15.62 -1.90 7.44
C LYS A 67 -14.76 -2.72 8.37
N TRP A 68 -13.70 -3.34 7.85
CA TRP A 68 -12.77 -4.13 8.64
C TRP A 68 -11.96 -3.23 9.60
N THR A 69 -11.50 -2.08 9.12
CA THR A 69 -10.80 -1.06 9.93
C THR A 69 -11.66 -0.61 11.10
N GLU A 70 -12.93 -0.28 10.83
CA GLU A 70 -13.87 0.18 11.85
C GLU A 70 -14.15 -0.89 12.91
N ARG A 71 -14.29 -2.16 12.50
CA ARG A 71 -14.50 -3.29 13.42
C ARG A 71 -13.37 -3.41 14.44
N TYR A 72 -12.11 -3.28 14.00
CA TYR A 72 -10.93 -3.40 14.87
C TYR A 72 -10.33 -2.04 15.24
N ARG A 73 -11.11 -0.94 15.16
CA ARG A 73 -10.63 0.43 15.38
C ARG A 73 -9.79 0.58 16.65
N HIS A 74 -10.26 0.03 17.77
CA HIS A 74 -9.55 0.10 19.05
C HIS A 74 -8.16 -0.56 19.03
N ILE A 75 -7.98 -1.64 18.26
CA ILE A 75 -6.69 -2.30 18.07
C ILE A 75 -5.79 -1.44 17.18
N TRP A 76 -6.32 -0.87 16.10
CA TRP A 76 -5.57 0.00 15.20
C TRP A 76 -5.12 1.29 15.87
N GLU A 77 -6.00 1.94 16.63
CA GLU A 77 -5.68 3.15 17.38
C GLU A 77 -4.57 2.90 18.41
N LYS A 78 -4.65 1.76 19.12
CA LYS A 78 -3.58 1.34 20.02
C LYS A 78 -2.27 1.11 19.26
N PHE A 79 -2.32 0.39 18.14
CA PHE A 79 -1.13 0.10 17.32
C PHE A 79 -0.44 1.36 16.80
N LYS A 80 -1.20 2.40 16.38
CA LYS A 80 -0.64 3.70 15.96
C LYS A 80 0.26 4.35 17.02
N SER A 81 0.04 4.06 18.30
CA SER A 81 0.86 4.57 19.40
C SER A 81 2.17 3.80 19.62
N GLU A 82 2.29 2.59 19.06
CA GLU A 82 3.41 1.67 19.28
C GLU A 82 4.67 2.07 18.49
N ASN A 83 5.84 1.68 18.99
CA ASN A 83 7.12 1.96 18.35
C ASN A 83 7.25 1.30 16.97
N ALA A 84 6.59 0.15 16.77
CA ALA A 84 6.60 -0.55 15.48
C ALA A 84 5.93 0.30 14.39
N PHE A 85 4.80 0.96 14.69
CA PHE A 85 4.13 1.84 13.74
C PHE A 85 5.02 3.05 13.38
N LYS A 86 5.60 3.71 14.38
CA LYS A 86 6.51 4.85 14.18
C LYS A 86 7.76 4.46 13.38
N PHE A 87 8.29 3.25 13.60
CA PHE A 87 9.41 2.72 12.84
C PHE A 87 9.04 2.53 11.36
N LEU A 88 7.87 1.94 11.06
CA LEU A 88 7.43 1.76 9.69
C LEU A 88 7.14 3.11 8.99
N GLN A 89 6.58 4.09 9.70
CA GLN A 89 6.44 5.47 9.19
C GLN A 89 7.80 6.09 8.86
N TYR A 90 8.80 5.91 9.72
CA TYR A 90 10.16 6.38 9.47
C TYR A 90 10.77 5.72 8.22
N GLU A 91 10.63 4.40 8.07
CA GLU A 91 11.13 3.67 6.91
C GLU A 91 10.47 4.14 5.61
N TRP A 92 9.15 4.39 5.61
CA TRP A 92 8.45 4.97 4.46
C TRP A 92 8.99 6.35 4.11
N LYS A 93 9.06 7.28 5.07
CA LYS A 93 9.55 8.65 4.84
C LYS A 93 11.00 8.68 4.35
N LYS A 94 11.82 7.74 4.83
CA LYS A 94 13.21 7.59 4.39
C LYS A 94 13.28 7.14 2.94
N GLU A 95 12.49 6.14 2.53
CA GLU A 95 12.41 5.68 1.15
C GLU A 95 11.92 6.79 0.21
N GLU A 96 10.86 7.51 0.61
CA GLU A 96 10.33 8.64 -0.15
C GLU A 96 11.39 9.73 -0.34
N LYS A 97 12.08 10.12 0.74
CA LYS A 97 13.16 11.10 0.68
C LYS A 97 14.30 10.65 -0.24
N GLU A 98 14.77 9.41 -0.09
CA GLU A 98 15.87 8.86 -0.89
C GLU A 98 15.50 8.84 -2.38
N TYR A 99 14.25 8.49 -2.71
CA TYR A 99 13.78 8.53 -4.08
C TYR A 99 13.78 9.96 -4.65
N LEU A 100 13.26 10.92 -3.88
CA LEU A 100 13.20 12.32 -4.30
C LEU A 100 14.61 12.94 -4.43
N GLU A 101 15.55 12.61 -3.56
CA GLU A 101 16.94 13.10 -3.68
C GLU A 101 17.65 12.56 -4.93
N ASN A 102 17.20 11.42 -5.48
CA ASN A 102 17.75 10.80 -6.69
C ASN A 102 16.96 11.13 -7.98
N ILE A 103 16.22 12.26 -7.99
CA ILE A 103 15.38 12.71 -9.11
C ILE A 103 16.12 12.82 -10.46
N GLU A 104 17.44 13.04 -10.51
CA GLU A 104 18.20 13.01 -11.78
C GLU A 104 18.09 11.64 -12.51
N GLN A 105 17.90 10.53 -11.77
CA GLN A 105 17.61 9.22 -12.37
C GLN A 105 16.17 9.12 -12.87
N LEU A 106 15.24 9.84 -12.22
CA LEU A 106 13.84 9.95 -12.60
C LEU A 106 13.67 10.76 -13.90
N GLU A 107 14.40 11.87 -14.05
CA GLU A 107 14.40 12.70 -15.26
C GLU A 107 14.75 11.88 -16.52
N ASN A 108 15.73 10.98 -16.44
CA ASN A 108 16.12 10.12 -17.57
C ASN A 108 15.03 9.10 -17.99
N HIS A 109 14.13 8.74 -17.07
CA HIS A 109 13.00 7.85 -17.34
C HIS A 109 11.77 8.63 -17.81
N ILE A 110 11.48 9.77 -17.17
CA ILE A 110 10.36 10.67 -17.50
C ILE A 110 10.55 11.36 -18.85
N LEU A 111 11.76 11.87 -19.15
CA LEU A 111 12.08 12.55 -20.41
C LEU A 111 12.08 11.59 -21.61
N LYS A 112 12.31 10.28 -21.40
CA LYS A 112 12.22 9.28 -22.47
C LYS A 112 10.79 9.07 -22.96
N GLU A 113 9.78 9.28 -22.12
CA GLU A 113 8.37 9.04 -22.45
C GLU A 113 7.60 10.32 -22.82
N ASN A 114 8.22 11.51 -22.82
CA ASN A 114 7.54 12.80 -23.08
C ASN A 114 6.25 13.00 -22.24
N THR A 115 6.13 12.30 -21.10
CA THR A 115 4.90 12.28 -20.31
C THR A 115 5.13 13.09 -19.05
N LYS A 116 4.36 14.17 -18.87
CA LYS A 116 4.41 15.00 -17.66
C LYS A 116 3.79 14.23 -16.51
N PHE A 117 4.60 13.67 -15.61
CA PHE A 117 4.11 13.05 -14.38
C PHE A 117 3.62 14.12 -13.39
N SER A 118 2.56 13.85 -12.63
CA SER A 118 2.21 14.68 -11.47
C SER A 118 2.95 14.17 -10.24
N TYR A 119 3.06 14.99 -9.19
CA TYR A 119 3.62 14.55 -7.89
C TYR A 119 2.91 13.30 -7.37
N LYS A 120 1.59 13.23 -7.52
CA LYS A 120 0.78 12.05 -7.25
C LYS A 120 1.30 10.80 -7.94
N GLU A 121 1.54 10.84 -9.26
CA GLU A 121 2.03 9.66 -9.99
C GLU A 121 3.45 9.28 -9.56
N ILE A 122 4.31 10.25 -9.26
CA ILE A 122 5.64 9.99 -8.69
C ILE A 122 5.50 9.27 -7.34
N LYS A 123 4.61 9.76 -6.47
CA LYS A 123 4.39 9.18 -5.15
C LYS A 123 3.86 7.74 -5.23
N LYS A 124 3.00 7.43 -6.20
CA LYS A 124 2.55 6.06 -6.47
C LYS A 124 3.70 5.15 -6.89
N GLU A 125 4.65 5.64 -7.68
CA GLU A 125 5.82 4.86 -8.09
C GLU A 125 6.76 4.58 -6.91
N ILE A 126 6.97 5.58 -6.04
CA ILE A 126 7.69 5.40 -4.77
C ILE A 126 6.98 4.35 -3.91
N TRP A 127 5.66 4.50 -3.76
CA TRP A 127 4.83 3.57 -3.00
C TRP A 127 4.92 2.14 -3.54
N ARG A 128 4.81 1.97 -4.86
CA ARG A 128 4.95 0.68 -5.54
C ARG A 128 6.30 0.05 -5.21
N LYS A 129 7.41 0.79 -5.40
CA LYS A 129 8.76 0.28 -5.08
C LYS A 129 8.88 -0.12 -3.62
N TRP A 130 8.38 0.70 -2.70
CA TRP A 130 8.45 0.40 -1.27
C TRP A 130 7.65 -0.85 -0.92
N ILE A 131 6.40 -0.95 -1.36
CA ILE A 131 5.55 -2.12 -1.13
C ILE A 131 6.16 -3.36 -1.79
N THR A 132 6.75 -3.28 -2.99
CA THR A 132 7.48 -4.41 -3.58
C THR A 132 8.54 -4.95 -2.61
N LYS A 133 9.33 -4.05 -1.99
CA LYS A 133 10.31 -4.45 -0.96
C LYS A 133 9.62 -5.13 0.23
N GLN A 134 8.56 -4.52 0.78
CA GLN A 134 7.83 -5.08 1.92
C GLN A 134 7.22 -6.47 1.62
N ALA A 135 6.70 -6.67 0.40
CA ALA A 135 6.14 -7.95 -0.05
C ALA A 135 7.16 -9.09 -0.02
N THR A 136 8.45 -8.80 -0.27
CA THR A 136 9.52 -9.81 -0.14
C THR A 136 9.82 -10.19 1.31
N PHE A 137 9.46 -9.33 2.27
CA PHE A 137 9.74 -9.50 3.70
C PHE A 137 8.53 -9.95 4.53
N ILE A 138 7.41 -10.35 3.92
CA ILE A 138 6.22 -10.86 4.64
C ILE A 138 6.61 -11.91 5.69
N LYS A 139 7.48 -12.87 5.35
CA LYS A 139 7.93 -13.92 6.27
C LYS A 139 8.62 -13.34 7.51
N GLN A 140 9.36 -12.25 7.38
CA GLN A 140 10.02 -11.59 8.51
C GLN A 140 9.00 -10.91 9.42
N PHE A 141 7.99 -10.22 8.85
CA PHE A 141 6.87 -9.68 9.65
C PHE A 141 6.21 -10.76 10.51
N THR A 142 5.96 -11.95 9.97
CA THR A 142 5.37 -13.05 10.74
C THR A 142 6.23 -13.57 11.89
N GLN A 143 7.51 -13.20 11.94
CA GLN A 143 8.43 -13.57 13.03
C GLN A 143 8.48 -12.51 14.13
N GLU A 144 8.17 -11.26 13.80
CA GLU A 144 8.21 -10.12 14.70
C GLU A 144 7.23 -10.25 15.87
N LYS A 145 7.68 -9.89 17.08
CA LYS A 145 6.86 -10.00 18.30
C LYS A 145 5.67 -9.05 18.27
N TRP A 146 5.88 -7.82 17.82
CA TRP A 146 4.83 -6.80 17.71
C TRP A 146 3.74 -7.26 16.73
N PHE A 147 4.14 -7.84 15.60
CA PHE A 147 3.22 -8.28 14.57
C PHE A 147 2.39 -9.49 15.03
N LYS A 148 3.02 -10.49 15.66
CA LYS A 148 2.30 -11.61 16.29
C LYS A 148 1.30 -11.14 17.34
N SER A 149 1.68 -10.16 18.16
CA SER A 149 0.79 -9.59 19.17
C SER A 149 -0.39 -8.84 18.55
N LEU A 150 -0.16 -8.13 17.44
CA LEU A 150 -1.21 -7.42 16.71
C LEU A 150 -2.19 -8.40 16.07
N VAL A 151 -1.68 -9.40 15.33
CA VAL A 151 -2.48 -10.46 14.70
C VAL A 151 -3.34 -11.18 15.74
N LYS A 152 -2.75 -11.57 16.88
CA LYS A 152 -3.50 -12.23 17.96
C LYS A 152 -4.63 -11.35 18.51
N GLN A 153 -4.40 -10.06 18.72
CA GLN A 153 -5.46 -9.14 19.18
C GLN A 153 -6.62 -9.07 18.20
N ILE A 154 -6.35 -9.13 16.89
CA ILE A 154 -7.39 -9.14 15.85
C ILE A 154 -8.14 -10.48 15.88
N GLU A 155 -7.42 -11.60 15.98
CA GLU A 155 -8.01 -12.96 16.09
C GLU A 155 -8.90 -13.09 17.32
N ASP A 156 -8.48 -12.58 18.48
CA ASP A 156 -9.22 -12.64 19.75
C ASP A 156 -10.57 -11.86 19.69
N VAL A 157 -10.69 -10.89 18.77
CA VAL A 157 -11.93 -10.11 18.52
C VAL A 157 -12.75 -10.68 17.36
N SER A 158 -12.13 -11.54 16.53
CA SER A 158 -12.74 -12.04 15.32
C SER A 158 -13.55 -13.30 15.57
N ASP A 159 -14.88 -13.16 15.68
CA ASP A 159 -15.81 -14.30 15.65
C ASP A 159 -15.71 -15.10 14.33
N GLU A 160 -15.15 -14.51 13.27
CA GLU A 160 -14.99 -15.12 11.94
C GLU A 160 -13.93 -16.25 11.90
N HIS A 161 -13.23 -16.58 13.00
CA HIS A 161 -12.31 -17.72 13.02
C HIS A 161 -13.01 -19.08 13.23
N GLU A 162 -14.33 -19.17 13.04
CA GLU A 162 -15.02 -20.45 12.83
C GLU A 162 -14.69 -21.01 11.43
N MET A 163 -13.66 -21.85 11.40
CA MET A 163 -13.18 -22.64 10.26
C MET A 163 -14.34 -23.36 9.55
N GLY A 164 -14.77 -22.88 8.39
CA GLY A 164 -15.73 -23.61 7.56
C GLY A 164 -16.07 -22.93 6.24
N ASP A 165 -16.40 -21.63 6.25
CA ASP A 165 -16.95 -20.93 5.08
C ASP A 165 -16.52 -19.45 4.99
N ILE A 166 -15.28 -19.12 5.35
CA ILE A 166 -14.79 -17.73 5.20
C ILE A 166 -14.43 -17.50 3.73
N LYS A 167 -15.43 -17.16 2.93
CA LYS A 167 -15.23 -16.49 1.66
C LYS A 167 -14.65 -15.11 1.98
N ASP A 168 -13.40 -14.84 1.61
CA ASP A 168 -12.85 -13.49 1.74
C ASP A 168 -13.42 -12.62 0.61
N ASP A 169 -13.96 -11.47 0.97
CA ASP A 169 -14.62 -10.57 0.02
C ASP A 169 -13.63 -9.76 -0.84
N ILE A 170 -12.33 -9.80 -0.54
CA ILE A 170 -11.26 -9.14 -1.32
C ILE A 170 -10.50 -10.16 -2.18
N PHE A 171 -10.20 -11.33 -1.63
CA PHE A 171 -9.36 -12.35 -2.27
C PHE A 171 -10.16 -13.54 -2.79
N VAL A 172 -9.82 -13.97 -4.01
CA VAL A 172 -10.34 -15.21 -4.60
C VAL A 172 -9.20 -16.21 -4.72
N LEU A 173 -9.45 -17.39 -4.17
CA LEU A 173 -8.52 -18.50 -4.14
C LEU A 173 -8.80 -19.43 -5.32
N ASN A 174 -7.91 -19.48 -6.31
CA ASN A 174 -8.09 -20.37 -7.46
C ASN A 174 -7.37 -21.70 -7.22
N THR A 175 -8.16 -22.76 -7.01
CA THR A 175 -7.68 -24.14 -6.79
C THR A 175 -8.10 -25.04 -7.95
N GLU A 176 -7.19 -25.90 -8.43
CA GLU A 176 -7.60 -27.04 -9.27
C GLU A 176 -8.01 -28.19 -8.33
N LYS A 177 -9.27 -28.62 -8.40
CA LYS A 177 -9.77 -29.76 -7.62
C LYS A 177 -9.04 -31.03 -8.05
N LEU A 178 -8.28 -31.65 -7.15
CA LEU A 178 -8.16 -33.10 -7.15
C LEU A 178 -9.25 -33.65 -6.24
N ASP A 179 -10.22 -34.34 -6.82
CA ASP A 179 -11.21 -35.10 -6.06
C ASP A 179 -10.46 -36.16 -5.23
N ASN A 180 -10.70 -36.15 -3.92
CA ASN A 180 -10.01 -36.93 -2.87
C ASN A 180 -8.70 -36.32 -2.37
N ILE A 181 -8.78 -35.45 -1.37
CA ILE A 181 -8.30 -35.67 0.00
C ILE A 181 -8.89 -34.54 0.85
N ASN A 182 -9.31 -34.86 2.07
CA ASN A 182 -9.79 -33.91 3.08
C ASN A 182 -8.62 -33.01 3.57
N ASN A 183 -8.14 -32.10 2.72
CA ASN A 183 -6.94 -31.27 2.94
C ASN A 183 -7.25 -29.94 3.67
N ASN A 184 -8.01 -30.01 4.77
CA ASN A 184 -8.40 -28.83 5.55
C ASN A 184 -7.20 -28.04 6.11
N GLU A 185 -6.11 -28.72 6.49
CA GLU A 185 -4.90 -28.06 7.02
C GLU A 185 -4.18 -27.18 5.98
N GLU A 186 -4.10 -27.64 4.73
CA GLU A 186 -3.44 -26.89 3.67
C GLU A 186 -4.27 -25.67 3.26
N LEU A 187 -5.59 -25.83 3.13
CA LEU A 187 -6.52 -24.71 2.95
C LEU A 187 -6.40 -23.70 4.09
N TYR A 188 -6.36 -24.14 5.34
CA TYR A 188 -6.17 -23.27 6.50
C TYR A 188 -4.89 -22.44 6.40
N LYS A 189 -3.77 -23.05 5.99
CA LYS A 189 -2.51 -22.33 5.77
C LYS A 189 -2.66 -21.24 4.70
N HIS A 190 -3.42 -21.48 3.64
CA HIS A 190 -3.66 -20.46 2.61
C HIS A 190 -4.55 -19.32 3.10
N TYR A 191 -5.63 -19.62 3.82
CA TYR A 191 -6.49 -18.61 4.44
C TYR A 191 -5.72 -17.76 5.46
N ASN A 192 -4.88 -18.39 6.29
CA ASN A 192 -4.02 -17.66 7.21
C ASN A 192 -3.07 -16.70 6.47
N ASN A 193 -2.50 -17.12 5.33
CA ASN A 193 -1.67 -16.20 4.53
C ASN A 193 -2.46 -15.00 3.97
N LEU A 194 -3.70 -15.21 3.50
CA LEU A 194 -4.55 -14.13 3.02
C LEU A 194 -4.90 -13.14 4.13
N PHE A 195 -5.21 -13.66 5.32
CA PHE A 195 -5.45 -12.87 6.51
C PHE A 195 -4.24 -11.99 6.86
N LEU A 196 -3.03 -12.56 6.85
CA LEU A 196 -1.80 -11.80 7.10
C LEU A 196 -1.54 -10.72 6.05
N ILE A 197 -1.84 -10.99 4.77
CA ILE A 197 -1.78 -9.97 3.71
C ILE A 197 -2.77 -8.85 4.01
N LYS A 198 -4.01 -9.16 4.38
CA LYS A 198 -5.03 -8.16 4.75
C LYS A 198 -4.58 -7.27 5.92
N VAL A 199 -4.01 -7.87 6.96
CA VAL A 199 -3.43 -7.15 8.11
C VAL A 199 -2.30 -6.21 7.67
N LEU A 200 -1.35 -6.70 6.86
CA LEU A 200 -0.24 -5.90 6.35
C LEU A 200 -0.73 -4.76 5.45
N THR A 201 -1.66 -5.04 4.54
CA THR A 201 -2.30 -4.03 3.70
C THR A 201 -2.89 -2.90 4.56
N GLN A 202 -3.60 -3.24 5.63
CA GLN A 202 -4.17 -2.24 6.51
C GLN A 202 -3.11 -1.42 7.25
N ILE A 203 -2.05 -2.06 7.75
CA ILE A 203 -0.92 -1.36 8.38
C ILE A 203 -0.32 -0.34 7.41
N PHE A 204 -0.03 -0.75 6.18
CA PHE A 204 0.58 0.12 5.18
C PHE A 204 -0.35 1.24 4.75
N MET A 205 -1.65 0.98 4.55
CA MET A 205 -2.61 2.04 4.24
C MET A 205 -2.69 3.10 5.35
N MET A 206 -2.70 2.70 6.62
CA MET A 206 -2.64 3.66 7.74
C MET A 206 -1.33 4.46 7.76
N ILE A 207 -0.18 3.83 7.44
CA ILE A 207 1.12 4.52 7.42
C ILE A 207 1.11 5.64 6.39
N ILE A 208 0.69 5.35 5.15
CA ILE A 208 0.68 6.37 4.10
C ILE A 208 -0.34 7.46 4.38
N GLU A 209 -1.53 7.10 4.90
CA GLU A 209 -2.55 8.07 5.28
C GLU A 209 -2.05 9.04 6.36
N GLU A 210 -1.43 8.53 7.44
CA GLU A 210 -0.86 9.39 8.48
C GLU A 210 0.31 10.23 7.96
N CYS A 211 1.15 9.69 7.08
CA CYS A 211 2.25 10.47 6.50
C CYS A 211 1.74 11.60 5.60
N ILE A 212 0.67 11.37 4.83
CA ILE A 212 0.04 12.40 4.00
C ILE A 212 -0.61 13.48 4.87
N LYS A 213 -1.30 13.11 5.95
CA LYS A 213 -1.88 14.09 6.90
C LYS A 213 -0.82 14.95 7.58
N GLU A 214 0.39 14.41 7.76
CA GLU A 214 1.54 15.15 8.32
C GLU A 214 2.31 15.97 7.26
N GLU A 215 2.01 15.81 5.97
CA GLU A 215 2.63 16.61 4.91
C GLU A 215 2.09 18.05 4.93
N SER A 216 2.98 19.01 4.75
CA SER A 216 2.58 20.40 4.54
C SER A 216 2.54 20.72 3.04
N PRO A 217 1.58 21.53 2.58
CA PRO A 217 1.48 21.92 1.18
C PRO A 217 2.77 22.60 0.66
N GLU A 218 3.51 23.27 1.54
CA GLU A 218 4.79 23.91 1.23
C GLU A 218 5.88 22.89 0.83
N LYS A 219 5.89 21.70 1.44
CA LYS A 219 6.83 20.62 1.07
C LYS A 219 6.51 20.07 -0.32
N THR A 220 5.22 19.92 -0.64
CA THR A 220 4.76 19.46 -1.95
C THR A 220 5.13 20.43 -3.05
N GLU A 221 4.95 21.74 -2.82
CA GLU A 221 5.32 22.80 -3.77
C GLU A 221 6.84 22.85 -4.01
N LEU A 222 7.66 22.75 -2.97
CA LEU A 222 9.12 22.70 -3.10
C LEU A 222 9.61 21.48 -3.89
N VAL A 223 9.01 20.31 -3.67
CA VAL A 223 9.34 19.09 -4.42
C VAL A 223 8.94 19.25 -5.89
N LEU A 224 7.76 19.80 -6.17
CA LEU A 224 7.33 20.11 -7.53
C LEU A 224 8.23 21.14 -8.23
N ASP A 225 8.64 22.20 -7.55
CA ASP A 225 9.56 23.23 -8.07
C ASP A 225 10.96 22.64 -8.38
N ASN A 226 11.40 21.65 -7.60
CA ASN A 226 12.65 20.93 -7.84
C ASN A 226 12.55 19.91 -8.99
N ILE A 227 11.40 19.23 -9.15
CA ILE A 227 11.16 18.25 -10.23
C ILE A 227 10.87 18.93 -11.57
N PHE A 228 10.16 20.07 -11.53
CA PHE A 228 9.82 20.88 -12.70
C PHE A 228 10.51 22.24 -12.56
N PRO A 229 11.85 22.29 -12.66
CA PRO A 229 12.56 23.56 -12.58
C PRO A 229 11.94 24.52 -13.59
N LYS A 230 11.41 25.65 -13.09
CA LYS A 230 10.67 26.68 -13.83
C LYS A 230 11.20 26.85 -15.26
N SER A 231 10.67 26.07 -16.20
CA SER A 231 10.87 26.31 -17.61
C SER A 231 9.92 27.44 -17.97
N ILE A 232 10.42 28.67 -17.79
CA ILE A 232 10.27 29.87 -18.61
C ILE A 232 10.91 30.98 -17.78
N SER A 233 12.23 31.16 -17.95
CA SER A 233 12.74 32.53 -17.95
C SER A 233 11.91 33.25 -19.02
N PHE A 234 11.06 34.20 -18.63
CA PHE A 234 10.43 35.11 -19.58
C PHE A 234 11.56 35.81 -20.32
N ASN A 235 11.85 35.32 -21.52
CA ASN A 235 12.75 35.94 -22.47
C ASN A 235 11.94 37.07 -23.14
N THR A 236 11.54 38.07 -22.36
CA THR A 236 11.24 39.40 -22.88
C THR A 236 12.52 40.22 -22.75
N LYS A 237 13.51 39.87 -23.57
CA LYS A 237 14.39 40.90 -24.10
C LYS A 237 13.47 41.93 -24.75
N LYS A 238 13.34 43.08 -24.10
CA LYS A 238 13.12 44.37 -24.76
C LYS A 238 13.82 44.35 -26.11
N ASN A 239 13.05 44.23 -27.19
CA ASN A 239 13.50 44.75 -28.47
C ASN A 239 13.28 46.26 -28.38
N GLU A 240 14.30 46.95 -27.88
CA GLU A 240 14.51 48.36 -28.17
C GLU A 240 15.04 48.46 -29.61
N LEU A 241 14.18 48.94 -30.51
CA LEU A 241 14.50 49.87 -31.61
C LEU A 241 13.19 50.35 -32.25
#